data_AF-A0A640XZL9-F1
#
_entry.id   AF-A0A640XZL9-F1
#
_cell.length_a   1.000
_cell.length_b   1.000
_cell.length_c   1.000
_cell.angle_alpha   90.00
_cell.angle_beta   90.00
_cell.angle_gamma   90.00
#
_symmetry.space_group_name_H-M   'P 1'
#
loop_
_entity.id
_entity.type
_entity.pdbx_description
1 polymer ?
#
loop_
_entity_poly.entity_id
_entity_poly.type
_entity_poly.pdbx_seq_one_letter_code
_entity_poly.pdbx_strand_id
1 'polypeptide(L)'
;LRDRALATTTRISALAAPLNPGVTEGYVDPQISADGNTVAFAGTSGQAYAVANGAGRRISANAAGTFGNGTSANPFPTSNGALVFFDSTATNLLSGSDGNGATGDISIKRFSGGRARIDVALSEPVDLLRELEESCDLDLRVRSRSEGEIVLDVAG
;
A
#
# COMPACT_ATOMS: atom_id res chain seq x y z
N LEU A 1 6.42 12.25 -14.71
CA LEU A 1 5.28 13.15 -14.39
C LEU A 1 5.50 14.47 -15.11
N ARG A 2 4.45 15.03 -15.71
CA ARG A 2 4.44 16.37 -16.30
C ARG A 2 3.55 17.25 -15.45
N ASP A 3 4.13 18.24 -14.78
CA ASP A 3 3.36 19.32 -14.21
C ASP A 3 3.00 20.30 -15.34
N ARG A 4 1.70 20.59 -15.50
CA ARG A 4 1.22 21.53 -16.52
C ARG A 4 1.10 22.96 -16.00
N ALA A 5 0.96 23.16 -14.69
CA ALA A 5 0.90 24.48 -14.07
C ALA A 5 2.30 25.10 -13.94
N LEU A 6 3.28 24.29 -13.53
CA LEU A 6 4.69 24.69 -13.42
C LEU A 6 5.49 24.45 -14.72
N ALA A 7 4.88 23.82 -15.72
CA ALA A 7 5.49 23.43 -17.00
C ALA A 7 6.76 22.53 -16.87
N THR A 8 6.97 21.89 -15.73
CA THR A 8 8.12 21.03 -15.45
C THR A 8 7.86 19.55 -15.78
N THR A 9 8.92 18.81 -16.12
CA THR A 9 8.86 17.36 -16.31
C THR A 9 9.84 16.69 -15.36
N THR A 10 9.34 15.79 -14.50
CA THR A 10 10.13 15.07 -13.50
C THR A 10 10.11 13.57 -13.76
N ARG A 11 11.30 12.93 -13.74
CA ARG A 11 11.44 11.46 -13.80
C ARG A 11 11.20 10.86 -12.41
N ILE A 12 9.94 10.48 -12.15
CA ILE A 12 9.48 9.92 -10.87
C ILE A 12 10.34 8.73 -10.39
N SER A 13 10.67 7.80 -11.29
CA SER A 13 11.49 6.63 -10.94
C SER A 13 12.91 6.94 -10.46
N ALA A 14 13.44 8.15 -10.68
CA ALA A 14 14.72 8.56 -10.11
C ALA A 14 14.70 8.61 -8.57
N LEU A 15 13.52 8.82 -7.96
CA LEU A 15 13.33 8.81 -6.51
C LEU A 15 13.23 7.40 -5.93
N ALA A 16 13.00 6.37 -6.75
CA ALA A 16 13.00 4.97 -6.34
C ALA A 16 14.36 4.28 -6.52
N ALA A 17 15.18 4.73 -7.48
CA ALA A 17 16.51 4.18 -7.74
C ALA A 17 17.42 4.00 -6.50
N PRO A 18 17.56 4.95 -5.56
CA PRO A 18 18.41 4.75 -4.38
C PRO A 18 17.83 3.79 -3.35
N LEU A 19 16.55 3.40 -3.48
CA LEU A 19 15.86 2.58 -2.48
C LEU A 19 16.22 1.09 -2.59
N ASN A 20 16.80 0.65 -3.72
CA ASN A 20 17.22 -0.73 -3.98
C ASN A 20 18.70 -0.81 -4.40
N PRO A 21 19.62 -0.54 -3.46
CA PRO A 21 21.05 -0.47 -3.75
C PRO A 21 21.59 -1.79 -4.28
N GLY A 22 22.47 -1.72 -5.28
CA GLY A 22 23.10 -2.90 -5.91
C GLY A 22 22.25 -3.58 -6.98
N VAL A 23 21.02 -3.13 -7.24
CA VAL A 23 20.14 -3.69 -8.27
C VAL A 23 19.92 -2.67 -9.39
N THR A 24 20.13 -3.09 -10.64
CA THR A 24 19.67 -2.35 -11.82
C THR A 24 18.30 -2.86 -12.20
N GLU A 25 17.26 -2.03 -12.07
CA GLU A 25 15.90 -2.41 -12.43
C GLU A 25 15.22 -1.41 -13.37
N GLY A 26 14.36 -1.94 -14.24
CA GLY A 26 13.36 -1.16 -14.94
C GLY A 26 12.17 -0.87 -14.03
N TYR A 27 11.37 0.12 -14.41
CA TYR A 27 10.14 0.49 -13.69
C TYR A 27 8.96 0.42 -14.65
N VAL A 28 7.91 -0.27 -14.24
CA VAL A 28 6.76 -0.67 -15.06
C VAL A 28 5.45 -0.43 -14.31
N ASP A 29 4.34 -0.55 -15.03
CA ASP A 29 2.97 -0.45 -14.50
C ASP A 29 2.69 0.77 -13.60
N PRO A 30 3.01 2.00 -14.06
CA PRO A 30 2.79 3.20 -13.26
C PRO A 30 1.30 3.53 -13.14
N GLN A 31 0.84 3.67 -11.90
CA GLN A 31 -0.48 4.18 -11.53
C GLN A 31 -0.34 5.52 -10.81
N ILE A 32 -1.33 6.40 -10.92
CA ILE A 32 -1.36 7.72 -10.26
C ILE A 32 -2.69 7.92 -9.55
N SER A 33 -2.64 8.47 -8.33
CA SER A 33 -3.83 8.89 -7.58
C SER A 33 -4.58 10.01 -8.30
N ALA A 34 -5.88 10.13 -8.06
CA ALA A 34 -6.72 11.14 -8.69
C ALA A 34 -6.35 12.58 -8.27
N ASP A 35 -5.80 12.75 -7.07
CA ASP A 35 -5.20 14.02 -6.60
C ASP A 35 -3.84 14.35 -7.26
N GLY A 36 -3.26 13.43 -8.04
CA GLY A 36 -1.98 13.58 -8.73
C GLY A 36 -0.73 13.53 -7.82
N ASN A 37 -0.90 13.37 -6.50
CA ASN A 37 0.18 13.53 -5.52
C ASN A 37 0.97 12.23 -5.25
N THR A 38 0.39 11.07 -5.54
CA THR A 38 1.01 9.75 -5.35
C THR A 38 1.09 8.99 -6.67
N VAL A 39 2.29 8.58 -7.06
CA VAL A 39 2.54 7.71 -8.23
C VAL A 39 3.15 6.40 -7.73
N ALA A 40 2.48 5.28 -7.96
CA ALA A 40 2.96 3.94 -7.61
C ALA A 40 3.35 3.15 -8.86
N PHE A 41 4.34 2.26 -8.76
CA PHE A 41 4.90 1.52 -9.90
C PHE A 41 5.70 0.30 -9.44
N ALA A 42 5.73 -0.75 -10.27
CA ALA A 42 6.50 -1.95 -10.01
C ALA A 42 7.94 -1.80 -10.55
N GLY A 43 8.89 -2.49 -9.91
CA GLY A 43 10.26 -2.63 -10.39
C GLY A 43 10.53 -4.04 -10.88
N THR A 44 11.37 -4.19 -11.92
CA THR A 44 11.70 -5.51 -12.49
C THR A 44 12.47 -6.43 -11.53
N SER A 45 12.87 -5.93 -10.35
CA SER A 45 13.42 -6.72 -9.24
C SER A 45 12.35 -7.49 -8.44
N GLY A 46 11.06 -7.33 -8.77
CA GLY A 46 9.95 -7.87 -7.97
C GLY A 46 9.63 -7.03 -6.73
N GLN A 47 10.05 -5.77 -6.71
CA GLN A 47 9.77 -4.82 -5.63
C GLN A 47 8.79 -3.76 -6.12
N ALA A 48 7.94 -3.27 -5.22
CA ALA A 48 6.96 -2.24 -5.52
C ALA A 48 7.36 -0.90 -4.88
N TYR A 49 7.07 0.19 -5.57
CA TYR A 49 7.47 1.55 -5.18
C TYR A 49 6.29 2.52 -5.27
N ALA A 50 6.39 3.59 -4.49
CA ALA A 50 5.55 4.77 -4.66
C ALA A 50 6.36 6.04 -4.38
N VAL A 51 6.03 7.10 -5.10
CA VAL A 51 6.47 8.47 -4.83
C VAL A 51 5.26 9.26 -4.39
N ALA A 52 5.32 9.83 -3.18
CA ALA A 52 4.25 10.65 -2.62
C ALA A 52 4.87 11.91 -2.00
N ASN A 53 4.25 13.08 -2.19
CA ASN A 53 4.79 14.37 -1.71
C ASN A 53 6.26 14.62 -2.13
N GLY A 54 6.65 14.16 -3.32
CA GLY A 54 8.03 14.26 -3.83
C GLY A 54 9.05 13.29 -3.22
N ALA A 55 8.65 12.42 -2.27
CA ALA A 55 9.53 11.44 -1.64
C ALA A 55 9.27 10.03 -2.16
N GLY A 56 10.33 9.34 -2.61
CA GLY A 56 10.28 7.93 -3.00
C GLY A 56 10.28 6.99 -1.79
N ARG A 57 9.50 5.91 -1.89
CA ARG A 57 9.38 4.86 -0.87
C ARG A 57 9.25 3.48 -1.53
N ARG A 58 9.89 2.48 -0.94
CA ARG A 58 9.64 1.07 -1.22
C ARG A 58 8.42 0.64 -0.43
N ILE A 59 7.42 0.09 -1.11
CA ILE A 59 6.13 -0.28 -0.49
C ILE A 59 6.12 -1.77 -0.14
N SER A 60 6.83 -2.59 -0.93
CA SER A 60 7.20 -3.98 -0.64
C SER A 60 8.30 -4.08 0.43
N ALA A 61 8.06 -3.47 1.58
CA ALA A 61 8.92 -3.57 2.77
C ALA A 61 8.08 -3.49 4.04
N ASN A 62 8.50 -4.20 5.08
CA ASN A 62 7.82 -4.21 6.37
C ASN A 62 7.95 -2.86 7.11
N ALA A 63 7.41 -2.79 8.33
CA ALA A 63 7.47 -1.58 9.16
C ALA A 63 8.89 -1.16 9.56
N ALA A 64 9.81 -2.12 9.70
CA ALA A 64 11.23 -1.89 10.00
C ALA A 64 12.08 -1.55 8.76
N GLY A 65 11.48 -1.52 7.56
CA GLY A 65 12.18 -1.25 6.30
C GLY A 65 12.88 -2.47 5.69
N THR A 66 12.74 -3.67 6.26
CA THR A 66 13.22 -4.91 5.64
C THR A 66 12.44 -5.17 4.36
N PHE A 67 13.14 -5.52 3.28
CA PHE A 67 12.53 -5.75 1.97
C PHE A 67 11.69 -7.03 1.96
N GLY A 68 10.63 -7.04 1.15
CA GLY A 68 9.86 -8.24 0.85
C GLY A 68 10.76 -9.34 0.27
N ASN A 69 10.68 -10.54 0.84
CA ASN A 69 11.41 -11.74 0.40
C ASN A 69 10.78 -12.44 -0.82
N GLY A 70 9.61 -11.97 -1.27
CA GLY A 70 8.88 -12.42 -2.45
C GLY A 70 8.53 -11.28 -3.41
N THR A 71 7.97 -11.65 -4.56
CA THR A 71 7.60 -10.71 -5.62
C THR A 71 6.41 -9.86 -5.20
N SER A 72 6.45 -8.57 -5.52
CA SER A 72 5.37 -7.61 -5.32
C SER A 72 5.01 -6.90 -6.63
N ALA A 73 3.72 -6.79 -6.95
CA ALA A 73 3.22 -6.34 -8.25
C ALA A 73 1.91 -5.54 -8.14
N ASN A 74 1.40 -5.07 -9.29
CA ASN A 74 0.11 -4.38 -9.43
C ASN A 74 -0.15 -3.23 -8.42
N PRO A 75 0.79 -2.29 -8.22
CA PRO A 75 0.64 -1.27 -7.19
C PRO A 75 -0.42 -0.22 -7.57
N PHE A 76 -1.43 -0.06 -6.71
CA PHE A 76 -2.59 0.79 -6.96
C PHE A 76 -2.77 1.83 -5.83
N PRO A 77 -2.56 3.14 -6.10
CA PRO A 77 -2.81 4.20 -5.13
C PRO A 77 -4.31 4.47 -4.98
N THR A 78 -4.77 4.82 -3.77
CA THR A 78 -6.12 5.36 -3.60
C THR A 78 -6.30 6.70 -4.30
N SER A 79 -7.54 7.08 -4.58
CA SER A 79 -7.88 8.36 -5.24
C SER A 79 -7.26 9.59 -4.56
N ASN A 80 -7.14 9.55 -3.22
CA ASN A 80 -6.54 10.58 -2.36
C ASN A 80 -5.05 10.34 -2.02
N GLY A 81 -4.37 9.40 -2.69
CA GLY A 81 -2.95 9.08 -2.54
C GLY A 81 -2.49 8.57 -1.17
N ALA A 82 -3.34 8.58 -0.14
CA ALA A 82 -2.96 8.26 1.23
C ALA A 82 -2.45 6.81 1.37
N LEU A 83 -2.97 5.90 0.56
CA LEU A 83 -2.71 4.46 0.60
C LEU A 83 -2.24 3.96 -0.76
N VAL A 84 -1.43 2.90 -0.77
CA VAL A 84 -1.16 2.10 -1.96
C VAL A 84 -1.33 0.63 -1.62
N PHE A 85 -2.20 -0.05 -2.36
CA PHE A 85 -2.38 -1.49 -2.39
C PHE A 85 -1.36 -2.13 -3.34
N PHE A 86 -0.93 -3.36 -3.08
CA PHE A 86 -0.14 -4.16 -4.02
C PHE A 86 -0.29 -5.65 -3.70
N ASP A 87 -0.20 -6.48 -4.74
CA ASP A 87 -0.15 -7.93 -4.59
C ASP A 87 1.25 -8.32 -4.12
N SER A 88 1.38 -9.29 -3.21
CA SER A 88 2.68 -9.82 -2.80
C SER A 88 2.69 -11.32 -2.54
N THR A 89 3.84 -11.96 -2.80
CA THR A 89 4.16 -13.32 -2.33
C THR A 89 5.19 -13.30 -1.19
N ALA A 90 5.41 -12.14 -0.56
CA ALA A 90 6.44 -11.93 0.44
C ALA A 90 5.94 -12.16 1.88
N THR A 91 6.31 -13.30 2.47
CA THR A 91 5.93 -13.76 3.82
C THR A 91 6.55 -12.98 4.98
N ASN A 92 7.28 -11.89 4.72
CA ASN A 92 7.97 -11.09 5.73
C ASN A 92 7.58 -9.60 5.76
N LEU A 93 6.51 -9.22 5.04
CA LEU A 93 6.00 -7.84 5.02
C LEU A 93 5.23 -7.46 6.29
N LEU A 94 4.58 -8.44 6.92
CA LEU A 94 3.88 -8.31 8.19
C LEU A 94 4.74 -8.88 9.33
N SER A 95 4.54 -8.38 10.54
CA SER A 95 5.22 -8.87 11.74
C SER A 95 4.37 -9.95 12.41
N GLY A 96 4.67 -11.21 12.12
CA GLY A 96 3.95 -12.40 12.58
C GLY A 96 3.98 -13.49 11.51
N SER A 97 3.43 -14.67 11.79
CA SER A 97 3.07 -15.59 10.72
C SER A 97 1.81 -15.08 10.03
N ASP A 98 1.86 -14.92 8.71
CA ASP A 98 0.64 -14.93 7.91
C ASP A 98 -0.12 -16.26 8.14
N GLY A 99 -1.45 -16.22 8.15
CA GLY A 99 -2.29 -17.38 8.48
C GLY A 99 -2.54 -18.33 7.31
N ASN A 100 -2.05 -17.96 6.12
CA ASN A 100 -2.42 -18.47 4.81
C ASN A 100 -1.23 -19.02 4.00
N GLY A 101 0.02 -18.70 4.37
CA GLY A 101 1.19 -19.07 3.59
C GLY A 101 1.30 -18.31 2.27
N ALA A 102 2.19 -18.76 1.38
CA ALA A 102 2.61 -18.05 0.16
C ALA A 102 1.56 -17.91 -0.97
N THR A 103 0.26 -17.98 -0.67
CA THR A 103 -0.83 -17.51 -1.53
C THR A 103 -0.93 -15.99 -1.48
N GLY A 104 -1.20 -15.34 -2.61
CA GLY A 104 -1.01 -13.89 -2.78
C GLY A 104 -1.74 -13.02 -1.74
N ASP A 105 -0.98 -12.19 -1.02
CA ASP A 105 -1.47 -11.25 -0.02
C ASP A 105 -1.71 -9.86 -0.61
N ILE A 106 -2.81 -9.22 -0.21
CA ILE A 106 -3.05 -7.79 -0.48
C ILE A 106 -2.39 -6.97 0.63
N SER A 107 -1.22 -6.40 0.31
CA SER A 107 -0.45 -5.56 1.24
C SER A 107 -0.72 -4.07 1.05
N ILE A 108 -0.62 -3.28 2.12
CA ILE A 108 -0.93 -1.85 2.09
C ILE A 108 0.16 -1.01 2.77
N LYS A 109 0.62 0.02 2.06
CA LYS A 109 1.53 1.04 2.60
C LYS A 109 0.80 2.38 2.69
N ARG A 110 1.15 3.20 3.69
CA ARG A 110 0.55 4.53 3.95
C ARG A 110 1.58 5.64 3.69
N PHE A 111 1.15 6.76 3.11
CA PHE A 111 2.06 7.80 2.57
C PHE A 111 2.06 9.10 3.37
N SER A 112 0.92 9.47 3.93
CA SER A 112 0.74 10.33 5.10
C SER A 112 0.06 9.48 6.18
N GLY A 113 0.50 9.51 7.45
CA GLY A 113 -0.16 8.71 8.50
C GLY A 113 -1.47 9.37 8.94
N GLY A 114 -2.64 8.70 9.08
CA GLY A 114 -3.08 7.30 8.80
C GLY A 114 -4.63 7.22 8.95
N ARG A 115 -5.35 6.08 9.03
CA ARG A 115 -5.02 4.63 8.88
C ARG A 115 -5.18 4.17 7.40
N ALA A 116 -5.72 2.97 7.12
CA ALA A 116 -5.92 2.29 5.82
C ALA A 116 -6.79 1.04 5.98
N ARG A 117 -7.51 0.61 4.93
CA ARG A 117 -8.47 -0.51 4.94
C ARG A 117 -7.89 -1.79 4.32
N ILE A 118 -7.79 -2.85 5.12
CA ILE A 118 -7.15 -4.15 4.81
C ILE A 118 -8.22 -5.20 4.46
N ASP A 119 -7.86 -6.20 3.66
CA ASP A 119 -8.69 -7.38 3.33
C ASP A 119 -7.92 -8.66 3.75
N VAL A 120 -8.40 -9.38 4.77
CA VAL A 120 -7.71 -10.49 5.46
C VAL A 120 -8.74 -11.46 6.03
N ALA A 121 -8.43 -12.77 6.05
CA ALA A 121 -9.19 -13.77 6.82
C ALA A 121 -8.88 -13.63 8.31
N LEU A 122 -9.84 -13.15 9.12
CA LEU A 122 -9.60 -12.70 10.50
C LEU A 122 -9.96 -13.75 11.56
N SER A 123 -9.02 -14.03 12.47
CA SER A 123 -9.30 -14.72 13.74
C SER A 123 -9.74 -13.76 14.86
N GLU A 124 -9.33 -12.49 14.83
CA GLU A 124 -9.60 -11.50 15.90
C GLU A 124 -10.04 -10.12 15.33
N PRO A 125 -11.34 -9.94 15.00
CA PRO A 125 -11.81 -8.75 14.28
C PRO A 125 -12.12 -7.51 15.15
N VAL A 126 -12.10 -7.62 16.49
CA VAL A 126 -12.67 -6.58 17.39
C VAL A 126 -11.71 -5.41 17.67
N ASP A 127 -10.43 -5.67 17.90
CA ASP A 127 -9.47 -4.60 18.20
C ASP A 127 -9.13 -3.76 16.96
N LEU A 128 -9.15 -4.39 15.78
CA LEU A 128 -9.00 -3.70 14.49
C LEU A 128 -10.11 -2.66 14.25
N LEU A 129 -11.34 -2.99 14.66
CA LEU A 129 -12.52 -2.12 14.60
C LEU A 129 -12.37 -0.90 15.51
N ARG A 130 -12.02 -1.11 16.79
CA ARG A 130 -11.85 -0.03 17.77
C ARG A 130 -10.80 1.00 17.33
N GLU A 131 -9.66 0.52 16.82
CA GLU A 131 -8.58 1.41 16.35
C GLU A 131 -8.95 2.18 15.07
N LEU A 132 -9.96 1.73 14.29
CA LEU A 132 -10.47 2.46 13.12
C LEU A 132 -11.49 3.54 13.49
N GLU A 133 -12.37 3.29 14.47
CA GLU A 133 -13.33 4.27 14.99
C GLU A 133 -12.61 5.46 15.65
N GLU A 134 -11.60 5.20 16.48
CA GLU A 134 -10.88 6.24 17.25
C GLU A 134 -9.97 7.15 16.39
N SER A 135 -9.60 6.73 15.17
CA SER A 135 -8.48 7.33 14.42
C SER A 135 -8.84 8.05 13.12
N CYS A 136 -10.07 7.95 12.62
CA CYS A 136 -10.39 8.32 11.23
C CYS A 136 -11.72 9.08 11.02
N ASP A 137 -12.46 9.42 12.09
CA ASP A 137 -13.77 10.08 12.02
C ASP A 137 -14.76 9.37 11.06
N LEU A 138 -14.70 8.03 11.06
CA LEU A 138 -15.54 7.14 10.26
C LEU A 138 -16.70 6.63 11.12
N ASP A 139 -17.95 6.92 10.74
CA ASP A 139 -19.12 6.25 11.31
C ASP A 139 -19.23 4.84 10.69
N LEU A 140 -18.60 3.87 11.37
CA LEU A 140 -18.62 2.46 11.01
C LEU A 140 -19.86 1.79 11.62
N ARG A 141 -20.74 1.27 10.77
CA ARG A 141 -21.95 0.56 11.23
C ARG A 141 -21.93 -0.89 10.81
N VAL A 142 -22.10 -1.80 11.76
CA VAL A 142 -22.24 -3.23 11.48
C VAL A 142 -23.55 -3.46 10.74
N ARG A 143 -23.47 -3.79 9.44
CA ARG A 143 -24.61 -4.15 8.60
C ARG A 143 -25.06 -5.58 8.86
N SER A 144 -24.11 -6.52 8.97
CA SER A 144 -24.39 -7.93 9.26
C SER A 144 -23.18 -8.65 9.87
N ARG A 145 -23.43 -9.78 10.53
CA ARG A 145 -22.42 -10.72 11.03
C ARG A 145 -22.78 -12.15 10.66
N SER A 146 -21.77 -12.91 10.26
CA SER A 146 -21.79 -14.33 9.91
C SER A 146 -20.65 -15.03 10.67
N GLU A 147 -20.58 -16.35 10.64
CA GLU A 147 -19.39 -17.08 11.12
C GLU A 147 -18.19 -16.75 10.22
N GLY A 148 -17.18 -16.08 10.77
CA GLY A 148 -15.97 -15.64 10.04
C GLY A 148 -16.11 -14.34 9.22
N GLU A 149 -17.27 -13.67 9.22
CA GLU A 149 -17.52 -12.50 8.36
C GLU A 149 -18.27 -11.38 9.11
N ILE A 150 -17.84 -10.13 8.90
CA ILE A 150 -18.54 -8.94 9.40
C ILE A 150 -18.62 -7.93 8.25
N VAL A 151 -19.84 -7.55 7.85
CA VAL A 151 -20.07 -6.53 6.82
C VAL A 151 -20.28 -5.19 7.50
N LEU A 152 -19.50 -4.18 7.10
CA LEU A 152 -19.52 -2.84 7.66
C LEU A 152 -19.95 -1.81 6.62
N ASP A 153 -20.96 -1.02 6.97
CA ASP A 153 -21.26 0.24 6.32
C ASP A 153 -20.30 1.33 6.78
N VAL A 154 -19.89 2.17 5.83
CA VAL A 154 -18.98 3.29 6.06
C VAL A 154 -19.62 4.55 5.49
N ALA A 155 -20.04 5.45 6.37
CA ALA A 155 -20.34 6.82 5.99
C ALA A 155 -19.07 7.68 6.08
N GLY A 156 -19.06 8.80 5.36
CA GLY A 156 -18.03 9.84 5.41
C GLY A 156 -18.64 11.22 5.29
#